data_AF-A0AAU3QAJ2-F1
#
_entry.id   AF-A0AAU3QAJ2-F1
#
_cell.length_a   1.000
_cell.length_b   1.000
_cell.length_c   1.000
_cell.angle_alpha   90.00
_cell.angle_beta   90.00
_cell.angle_gamma   90.00
#
_symmetry.space_group_name_H-M   'P 1'
#
loop_
_entity.id
_entity.type
_entity.pdbx_description
1 polymer ?
#
loop_
_entity_poly.entity_id
_entity_poly.type
_entity_poly.pdbx_seq_one_letter_code
_entity_poly.pdbx_strand_id
1 'polypeptide(L)'
;MASHPITGVIDTFDGPYRFLSNFGEHPVEFDGRLYPTSEHAYAAAKTTDTSAIDRIIAAGSPGEAKRLGGRVTLRPNWDTVRISAMRAILRAKFTGDPALTQRLLDTGDALLIEGNTWGDRFWGRALIPGVRTPVGVNMLGRLLMELRDELAGHPPTRWPRAAVTGHRPQFIAPDTRCHFSSYLAGLAHCDLRFATCIGHVVLISSRDIWRIPGSAHRPRCAARSVTCGSPLRVRTRHRSATSRRNPPLRMETDTRGWACAELDRVAVKLRDAHDTRIAATGLAVGADQWWAQSADRAGLELWGYQPFPQQNSRWNTQSKAEHAAICSRLSRHVMVGDSDSDVYRDLDLRNQLLIGDVDAVVCVRDPRRTSGGTVTALNRYCPGMPVITVNLETRTTTIAMSYTPLAA
;
A
#
# COMPACT_ATOMS: atom_id res chain seq x y z
N MET A 1 33.34 -2.20 5.50
CA MET A 1 32.72 -1.44 4.40
C MET A 1 31.23 -1.67 4.53
N ALA A 2 30.41 -0.63 4.72
CA ALA A 2 28.96 -0.78 4.78
C ALA A 2 28.47 -1.17 3.38
N SER A 3 28.29 -2.48 3.14
CA SER A 3 27.58 -2.98 1.99
C SER A 3 26.19 -2.35 2.02
N HIS A 4 25.87 -1.51 1.05
CA HIS A 4 24.49 -1.07 0.87
C HIS A 4 23.63 -2.34 0.75
N PRO A 5 22.53 -2.46 1.54
CA PRO A 5 21.66 -3.62 1.40
C PRO A 5 21.18 -3.69 -0.04
N ILE A 6 21.13 -4.90 -0.61
CA ILE A 6 20.60 -5.12 -1.95
C ILE A 6 19.14 -4.64 -1.92
N THR A 7 18.82 -3.54 -2.60
CA THR A 7 17.45 -2.99 -2.73
C THR A 7 16.71 -3.54 -3.95
N GLY A 8 17.33 -4.50 -4.65
CA GLY A 8 16.83 -5.07 -5.90
C GLY A 8 15.63 -6.02 -5.73
N VAL A 9 15.40 -6.82 -6.76
CA VAL A 9 14.28 -7.77 -6.82
C VAL A 9 14.84 -9.15 -7.08
N ILE A 10 14.44 -10.13 -6.28
CA ILE A 10 14.64 -11.55 -6.54
C ILE A 10 13.27 -12.07 -6.96
N ASP A 11 13.04 -12.18 -8.26
CA ASP A 11 11.72 -12.39 -8.83
C ASP A 11 11.34 -13.87 -9.04
N THR A 12 12.30 -14.77 -8.84
CA THR A 12 12.17 -16.23 -8.96
C THR A 12 13.09 -16.93 -7.95
N PHE A 13 12.64 -18.06 -7.39
CA PHE A 13 13.41 -18.84 -6.40
C PHE A 13 14.07 -20.06 -7.05
N ASP A 14 14.93 -19.80 -8.03
CA ASP A 14 15.73 -20.80 -8.73
C ASP A 14 17.24 -20.49 -8.62
N GLY A 15 18.06 -21.32 -9.26
CA GLY A 15 19.52 -21.16 -9.28
C GLY A 15 20.12 -20.84 -7.89
N PRO A 16 20.82 -19.70 -7.72
CA PRO A 16 21.44 -19.31 -6.45
C PRO A 16 20.41 -19.00 -5.34
N TYR A 17 19.16 -18.70 -5.71
CA TYR A 17 18.05 -18.38 -4.81
C TYR A 17 17.12 -19.56 -4.54
N ARG A 18 17.44 -20.77 -5.05
CA ARG A 18 16.63 -21.98 -4.85
C ARG A 18 16.37 -22.31 -3.38
N PHE A 19 17.25 -21.89 -2.49
CA PHE A 19 17.10 -22.04 -1.04
C PHE A 19 15.89 -21.28 -0.47
N LEU A 20 15.36 -20.25 -1.16
CA LEU A 20 14.13 -19.56 -0.78
C LEU A 20 12.87 -20.39 -1.09
N SER A 21 12.93 -21.27 -2.09
CA SER A 21 11.80 -22.11 -2.50
C SER A 21 11.49 -23.22 -1.49
N ASN A 22 10.21 -23.57 -1.38
CA ASN A 22 9.77 -24.76 -0.63
C ASN A 22 10.23 -26.08 -1.27
N PHE A 23 10.62 -26.03 -2.55
CA PHE A 23 11.20 -27.13 -3.31
C PHE A 23 12.73 -27.17 -3.21
N GLY A 24 13.35 -26.32 -2.39
CA GLY A 24 14.75 -26.44 -2.03
C GLY A 24 14.98 -27.63 -1.10
N GLU A 25 16.03 -28.41 -1.36
CA GLU A 25 16.38 -29.62 -0.63
C GLU A 25 17.11 -29.30 0.68
N HIS A 26 16.34 -28.78 1.64
CA HIS A 26 16.79 -28.46 2.99
C HIS A 26 15.86 -29.14 3.98
N PRO A 27 16.34 -30.12 4.77
CA PRO A 27 15.53 -30.79 5.76
C PRO A 27 14.95 -29.81 6.78
N VAL A 28 13.70 -30.04 7.19
CA VAL A 28 12.98 -29.17 8.13
C VAL A 28 12.38 -30.01 9.23
N GLU A 29 12.68 -29.66 10.49
CA GLU A 29 11.99 -30.22 11.64
C GLU A 29 10.69 -29.44 11.89
N PHE A 30 9.54 -30.11 11.82
CA PHE A 30 8.24 -29.51 12.01
C PHE A 30 7.31 -30.50 12.72
N ASP A 31 6.58 -30.05 13.75
CA ASP A 31 5.63 -30.88 14.50
C ASP A 31 6.25 -32.21 15.02
N GLY A 32 7.51 -32.14 15.49
CA GLY A 32 8.27 -33.27 16.02
C GLY A 32 8.76 -34.29 14.99
N ARG A 33 8.71 -33.97 13.68
CA ARG A 33 9.14 -34.85 12.59
C ARG A 33 10.10 -34.13 11.66
N LEU A 34 11.06 -34.87 11.11
CA LEU A 34 11.99 -34.38 10.10
C LEU A 34 11.41 -34.62 8.69
N TYR A 35 11.32 -33.56 7.90
CA TYR A 35 10.83 -33.59 6.52
C TYR A 35 11.95 -33.28 5.54
N PRO A 36 12.04 -33.95 4.37
CA PRO A 36 13.09 -33.69 3.39
C PRO A 36 13.13 -32.25 2.86
N THR A 37 11.95 -31.61 2.72
CA THR A 37 11.82 -30.21 2.29
C THR A 37 10.65 -29.52 2.99
N SER A 38 10.59 -28.18 2.91
CA SER A 38 9.41 -27.42 3.36
C SER A 38 8.12 -27.85 2.66
N GLU A 39 8.17 -28.25 1.39
CA GLU A 39 6.99 -28.77 0.68
C GLU A 39 6.46 -30.07 1.30
N HIS A 40 7.36 -30.96 1.76
CA HIS A 40 6.94 -32.19 2.47
C HIS A 40 6.24 -31.84 3.78
N ALA A 41 6.83 -30.94 4.58
CA ALA A 41 6.24 -30.47 5.83
C ALA A 41 4.87 -29.81 5.59
N TYR A 42 4.76 -28.96 4.57
CA TYR A 42 3.53 -28.23 4.25
C TYR A 42 2.44 -29.15 3.68
N ALA A 43 2.80 -30.13 2.85
CA ALA A 43 1.89 -31.15 2.37
C ALA A 43 1.35 -32.02 3.52
N ALA A 44 2.21 -32.40 4.47
CA ALA A 44 1.81 -33.15 5.66
C ALA A 44 0.92 -32.33 6.61
N ALA A 45 1.22 -31.03 6.78
CA ALA A 45 0.44 -30.12 7.62
C ALA A 45 -1.05 -30.00 7.21
N LYS A 46 -1.38 -30.36 5.96
CA LYS A 46 -2.76 -30.36 5.46
C LYS A 46 -3.66 -31.38 6.14
N THR A 47 -3.13 -32.45 6.72
CA THR A 47 -3.92 -33.55 7.26
C THR A 47 -3.57 -33.87 8.71
N THR A 48 -4.37 -34.72 9.34
CA THR A 48 -4.09 -35.34 10.65
C THR A 48 -3.96 -36.86 10.53
N ASP A 49 -4.14 -37.42 9.33
CA ASP A 49 -3.93 -38.85 9.07
C ASP A 49 -2.43 -39.17 9.05
N THR A 50 -1.96 -39.89 10.07
CA THR A 50 -0.55 -40.28 10.23
C THR A 50 -0.06 -41.16 9.08
N SER A 51 -0.90 -42.04 8.53
CA SER A 51 -0.52 -42.89 7.40
C SER A 51 -0.28 -42.05 6.14
N ALA A 52 -1.11 -41.03 5.90
CA ALA A 52 -0.89 -40.09 4.82
C ALA A 52 0.38 -39.25 5.03
N ILE A 53 0.64 -38.81 6.27
CA ILE A 53 1.86 -38.08 6.62
C ILE A 53 3.10 -38.93 6.36
N ASP A 54 3.12 -40.20 6.77
CA ASP A 54 4.26 -41.10 6.56
C ASP A 54 4.54 -41.31 5.06
N ARG A 55 3.48 -41.46 4.24
CA ARG A 55 3.62 -41.53 2.78
C ARG A 55 4.16 -40.23 2.18
N ILE A 56 3.76 -39.08 2.71
CA ILE A 56 4.26 -37.78 2.25
C ILE A 56 5.74 -37.62 2.61
N ILE A 57 6.15 -38.02 3.81
CA ILE A 57 7.57 -37.99 4.24
C ILE A 57 8.43 -38.89 3.36
N ALA A 58 7.92 -40.07 3.00
CA ALA A 58 8.63 -41.05 2.17
C ALA A 58 8.63 -40.73 0.65
N ALA A 59 8.00 -39.62 0.23
CA ALA A 59 7.97 -39.21 -1.17
C ALA A 59 9.39 -38.95 -1.70
N GLY A 60 9.67 -39.36 -2.93
CA GLY A 60 11.01 -39.23 -3.52
C GLY A 60 11.34 -37.81 -4.00
N SER A 61 10.38 -36.89 -3.98
CA SER A 61 10.57 -35.50 -4.43
C SER A 61 9.52 -34.55 -3.84
N PRO A 62 9.80 -33.24 -3.74
CA PRO A 62 8.80 -32.24 -3.32
C PRO A 62 7.58 -32.21 -4.25
N GLY A 63 7.76 -32.48 -5.55
CA GLY A 63 6.63 -32.58 -6.49
C GLY A 63 5.70 -33.75 -6.17
N GLU A 64 6.25 -34.89 -5.77
CA GLU A 64 5.47 -36.03 -5.30
C GLU A 64 4.77 -35.74 -3.97
N ALA A 65 5.47 -35.13 -3.00
CA ALA A 65 4.88 -34.72 -1.73
C ALA A 65 3.69 -33.77 -1.94
N LYS A 66 3.84 -32.77 -2.83
CA LYS A 66 2.76 -31.85 -3.22
C LYS A 66 1.55 -32.59 -3.80
N ARG A 67 1.78 -33.57 -4.69
CA ARG A 67 0.74 -34.40 -5.30
C ARG A 67 0.01 -35.24 -4.26
N LEU A 68 0.73 -35.87 -3.34
CA LEU A 68 0.15 -36.66 -2.25
C LEU A 68 -0.66 -35.78 -1.31
N GLY A 69 -0.11 -34.66 -0.86
CA GLY A 69 -0.80 -33.66 -0.03
C GLY A 69 -1.98 -32.96 -0.73
N GLY A 70 -2.09 -33.07 -2.05
CA GLY A 70 -3.27 -32.62 -2.80
C GLY A 70 -4.45 -33.60 -2.75
N ARG A 71 -4.24 -34.84 -2.27
CA ARG A 71 -5.25 -35.91 -2.24
C ARG A 71 -5.67 -36.32 -0.82
N VAL A 72 -5.08 -35.69 0.20
CA VAL A 72 -5.39 -36.00 1.60
C VAL A 72 -6.69 -35.35 2.05
N THR A 73 -7.33 -35.93 3.06
CA THR A 73 -8.39 -35.26 3.81
C THR A 73 -7.79 -34.08 4.55
N LEU A 74 -8.32 -32.88 4.27
CA LEU A 74 -7.87 -31.66 4.93
C LEU A 74 -8.29 -31.66 6.40
N ARG A 75 -7.39 -31.17 7.26
CA ARG A 75 -7.72 -30.88 8.65
C ARG A 75 -8.76 -29.73 8.73
N PRO A 76 -9.56 -29.68 9.80
CA PRO A 76 -10.48 -28.58 10.01
C PRO A 76 -9.78 -27.21 9.92
N ASN A 77 -10.48 -26.22 9.35
CA ASN A 77 -10.04 -24.83 9.25
C ASN A 77 -8.73 -24.60 8.46
N TRP A 78 -8.34 -25.52 7.56
CA TRP A 78 -7.09 -25.44 6.78
C TRP A 78 -6.84 -24.05 6.15
N ASP A 79 -7.85 -23.44 5.54
CA ASP A 79 -7.70 -22.13 4.89
C ASP A 79 -7.29 -21.01 5.84
N THR A 80 -7.65 -21.12 7.13
CA THR A 80 -7.24 -20.15 8.16
C THR A 80 -5.85 -20.42 8.70
N VAL A 81 -5.43 -21.68 8.79
CA VAL A 81 -4.15 -22.09 9.40
C VAL A 81 -3.02 -22.27 8.41
N ARG A 82 -3.28 -22.31 7.10
CA ARG A 82 -2.27 -22.55 6.06
C ARG A 82 -1.12 -21.52 6.09
N ILE A 83 -1.43 -20.26 6.39
CA ILE A 83 -0.42 -19.19 6.49
C ILE A 83 0.44 -19.39 7.74
N SER A 84 -0.16 -19.68 8.90
CA SER A 84 0.59 -19.95 10.13
C SER A 84 1.44 -21.21 10.02
N ALA A 85 0.93 -22.25 9.36
CA ALA A 85 1.70 -23.47 9.10
C ALA A 85 2.92 -23.18 8.23
N MET A 86 2.74 -22.45 7.11
CA MET A 86 3.86 -22.04 6.27
C MET A 86 4.87 -21.17 7.03
N ARG A 87 4.40 -20.20 7.82
CA ARG A 87 5.28 -19.35 8.64
C ARG A 87 6.14 -20.18 9.59
N ALA A 88 5.54 -21.15 10.29
CA ALA A 88 6.26 -22.03 11.20
C ALA A 88 7.29 -22.92 10.47
N ILE A 89 6.93 -23.46 9.30
CA ILE A 89 7.83 -24.29 8.47
C ILE A 89 9.02 -23.47 7.95
N LEU A 90 8.78 -22.25 7.46
CA LEU A 90 9.85 -21.36 7.01
C LEU A 90 10.78 -20.99 8.16
N ARG A 91 10.22 -20.63 9.31
CA ARG A 91 11.02 -20.38 10.51
C ARG A 91 11.89 -21.58 10.85
N ALA A 92 11.31 -22.78 10.94
CA ALA A 92 12.07 -24.00 11.23
C ALA A 92 13.21 -24.24 10.23
N LYS A 93 12.93 -24.07 8.94
CA LYS A 93 13.95 -24.19 7.87
C LYS A 93 15.11 -23.21 8.06
N PHE A 94 14.80 -21.92 8.22
CA PHE A 94 15.82 -20.87 8.22
C PHE A 94 16.50 -20.69 9.57
N THR A 95 15.94 -21.21 10.67
CA THR A 95 16.58 -21.18 12.00
C THR A 95 17.28 -22.49 12.36
N GLY A 96 16.92 -23.60 11.69
CA GLY A 96 17.57 -24.90 11.90
C GLY A 96 18.96 -25.03 11.27
N ASP A 97 19.30 -24.15 10.32
CA ASP A 97 20.62 -24.12 9.66
C ASP A 97 21.16 -22.67 9.64
N PRO A 98 22.23 -22.36 10.40
CA PRO A 98 22.87 -21.04 10.40
C PRO A 98 23.30 -20.55 9.01
N ALA A 99 23.68 -21.45 8.10
CA ALA A 99 24.05 -21.07 6.73
C ALA A 99 22.84 -20.59 5.94
N LEU A 100 21.67 -21.20 6.13
CA LEU A 100 20.42 -20.71 5.53
C LEU A 100 19.96 -19.40 6.16
N THR A 101 20.09 -19.25 7.49
CA THR A 101 19.84 -17.98 8.18
C THR A 101 20.62 -16.87 7.50
N GLN A 102 21.95 -17.06 7.35
CA GLN A 102 22.82 -16.05 6.75
C GLN A 102 22.43 -15.76 5.30
N ARG A 103 22.17 -16.79 4.49
CA ARG A 103 21.73 -16.58 3.09
C ARG A 103 20.44 -15.79 2.96
N LEU A 104 19.49 -15.96 3.89
CA LEU A 104 18.27 -15.14 3.92
C LEU A 104 18.58 -13.69 4.29
N LEU A 105 19.43 -13.46 5.29
CA LEU A 105 19.88 -12.12 5.68
C LEU A 105 20.66 -11.43 4.55
N ASP A 106 21.47 -12.17 3.81
CA ASP A 106 22.26 -11.67 2.67
C ASP A 106 21.38 -11.18 1.50
N THR A 107 20.09 -11.52 1.48
CA THR A 107 19.14 -10.92 0.52
C THR A 107 18.87 -9.43 0.80
N GLY A 108 19.33 -8.90 1.94
CA GLY A 108 19.24 -7.48 2.28
C GLY A 108 17.80 -6.97 2.29
N ASP A 109 17.54 -5.86 1.59
CA ASP A 109 16.21 -5.28 1.46
C ASP A 109 15.51 -5.71 0.17
N ALA A 110 16.00 -6.75 -0.49
CA ALA A 110 15.45 -7.17 -1.77
C ALA A 110 13.98 -7.54 -1.62
N LEU A 111 13.19 -7.21 -2.64
CA LEU A 111 11.84 -7.72 -2.79
C LEU A 111 11.93 -9.18 -3.22
N LEU A 112 11.43 -10.10 -2.38
CA LEU A 112 11.40 -11.53 -2.68
C LEU A 112 10.07 -11.90 -3.32
N ILE A 113 10.08 -12.43 -4.53
CA ILE A 113 8.88 -12.89 -5.25
C ILE A 113 9.07 -14.34 -5.67
N GLU A 114 8.11 -15.20 -5.31
CA GLU A 114 8.00 -16.55 -5.87
C GLU A 114 7.35 -16.47 -7.26
N GLY A 115 8.12 -16.05 -8.27
CA GLY A 115 7.69 -16.12 -9.67
C GLY A 115 7.55 -17.57 -10.13
N ASN A 116 6.43 -17.89 -10.77
CA ASN A 116 6.14 -19.25 -11.23
C ASN A 116 5.39 -19.33 -12.55
N THR A 117 5.50 -20.50 -13.19
CA THR A 117 4.89 -20.82 -14.50
C THR A 117 3.69 -21.77 -14.41
N TRP A 118 3.36 -22.26 -13.21
CA TRP A 118 2.26 -23.22 -12.98
C TRP A 118 0.96 -22.58 -12.47
N GLY A 119 0.89 -21.24 -12.41
CA GLY A 119 -0.34 -20.50 -12.15
C GLY A 119 -0.70 -20.28 -10.67
N ASP A 120 0.24 -20.52 -9.73
CA ASP A 120 0.00 -20.23 -8.32
C ASP A 120 0.12 -18.72 -8.05
N ARG A 121 -1.02 -18.08 -7.84
CA ARG A 121 -1.10 -16.63 -7.56
C ARG A 121 -1.33 -16.30 -6.08
N PHE A 122 -1.39 -17.30 -5.21
CA PHE A 122 -1.53 -17.06 -3.77
C PHE A 122 -0.16 -17.06 -3.09
N TRP A 123 0.61 -18.15 -3.25
CA TRP A 123 1.95 -18.21 -2.67
C TRP A 123 2.96 -17.40 -3.46
N GLY A 124 2.79 -17.35 -4.78
CA GLY A 124 3.67 -16.66 -5.71
C GLY A 124 2.95 -15.73 -6.67
N ARG A 125 3.62 -15.46 -7.78
CA ARG A 125 3.10 -14.70 -8.93
C ARG A 125 3.27 -15.49 -10.21
N ALA A 126 2.26 -15.46 -11.06
CA ALA A 126 2.29 -16.13 -12.35
C ALA A 126 1.87 -15.17 -13.46
N LEU A 127 2.42 -15.39 -14.67
CA LEU A 127 1.92 -14.74 -15.87
C LEU A 127 0.50 -15.21 -16.17
N ILE A 128 -0.34 -14.26 -16.59
CA ILE A 128 -1.69 -14.54 -17.07
C ILE A 128 -1.88 -13.93 -18.47
N PRO A 129 -2.77 -14.47 -19.31
CA PRO A 129 -2.98 -13.96 -20.67
C PRO A 129 -3.26 -12.45 -20.73
N GLY A 130 -2.53 -11.75 -21.60
CA GLY A 130 -2.68 -10.31 -21.81
C GLY A 130 -2.13 -9.45 -20.66
N VAL A 131 -1.26 -9.98 -19.80
CA VAL A 131 -0.56 -9.25 -18.75
C VAL A 131 0.95 -9.55 -18.86
N ARG A 132 1.77 -8.49 -18.90
CA ARG A 132 3.22 -8.55 -19.08
C ARG A 132 3.98 -8.93 -17.80
N THR A 133 3.45 -8.54 -16.66
CA THR A 133 4.09 -8.75 -15.36
C THR A 133 3.39 -9.90 -14.62
N PRO A 134 4.12 -10.86 -14.02
CA PRO A 134 3.51 -11.88 -13.17
C PRO A 134 2.71 -11.25 -12.03
N VAL A 135 1.48 -11.73 -11.81
CA VAL A 135 0.56 -11.20 -10.79
C VAL A 135 0.22 -12.25 -9.74
N GLY A 136 -0.12 -11.80 -8.54
CA GLY A 136 -0.41 -12.66 -7.40
C GLY A 136 -0.04 -12.03 -6.07
N VAL A 137 -0.55 -12.62 -4.99
CA VAL A 137 -0.41 -12.15 -3.61
C VAL A 137 1.04 -12.27 -3.13
N ASN A 138 1.81 -13.24 -3.66
CA ASN A 138 3.20 -13.48 -3.26
C ASN A 138 3.35 -13.70 -1.73
N MET A 139 2.46 -14.49 -1.15
CA MET A 139 2.46 -14.73 0.31
C MET A 139 3.78 -15.39 0.78
N LEU A 140 4.39 -16.26 -0.03
CA LEU A 140 5.65 -16.90 0.33
C LEU A 140 6.78 -15.87 0.49
N GLY A 141 6.95 -15.00 -0.51
CA GLY A 141 7.92 -13.91 -0.47
C GLY A 141 7.71 -12.97 0.71
N ARG A 142 6.45 -12.63 1.00
CA ARG A 142 6.08 -11.81 2.17
C ARG A 142 6.50 -12.44 3.50
N LEU A 143 6.21 -13.73 3.70
CA LEU A 143 6.59 -14.45 4.93
C LEU A 143 8.12 -14.55 5.07
N LEU A 144 8.85 -14.72 3.97
CA LEU A 144 10.31 -14.75 3.97
C LEU A 144 10.91 -13.39 4.36
N MET A 145 10.35 -12.28 3.85
CA MET A 145 10.79 -10.93 4.23
C MET A 145 10.44 -10.60 5.69
N GLU A 146 9.25 -11.00 6.16
CA GLU A 146 8.84 -10.88 7.57
C GLU A 146 9.84 -11.62 8.49
N LEU A 147 10.17 -12.87 8.15
CA LEU A 147 11.14 -13.68 8.89
C LEU A 147 12.56 -13.07 8.82
N ARG A 148 12.97 -12.55 7.67
CA ARG A 148 14.27 -11.88 7.49
C ARG A 148 14.42 -10.68 8.41
N ASP A 149 13.41 -9.80 8.47
CA ASP A 149 13.44 -8.62 9.34
C ASP A 149 13.47 -9.02 10.82
N GLU A 150 12.73 -10.05 11.20
CA GLU A 150 12.78 -10.58 12.56
C GLU A 150 14.17 -11.12 12.94
N LEU A 151 14.77 -11.94 12.07
CA LEU A 151 16.10 -12.52 12.31
C LEU A 151 17.21 -11.47 12.32
N ALA A 152 17.04 -10.38 11.57
CA ALA A 152 17.94 -9.22 11.58
C ALA A 152 17.77 -8.34 12.84
N GLY A 153 16.75 -8.59 13.67
CA GLY A 153 16.44 -7.77 14.84
C GLY A 153 15.87 -6.40 14.47
N HIS A 154 15.29 -6.24 13.28
CA HIS A 154 14.65 -5.00 12.87
C HIS A 154 13.35 -4.75 13.64
N PRO A 155 13.02 -3.49 13.94
CA PRO A 155 11.76 -3.17 14.61
C PRO A 155 10.56 -3.41 13.66
N PRO A 156 9.38 -3.76 14.18
CA PRO A 156 8.17 -3.98 13.36
C PRO A 156 7.66 -2.71 12.64
N THR A 157 8.21 -1.55 12.99
CA THR A 157 7.94 -0.27 12.35
C THR A 157 8.92 0.06 11.22
N ARG A 158 9.84 -0.85 10.86
CA ARG A 158 10.72 -0.71 9.71
C ARG A 158 9.94 -1.02 8.44
N TRP A 159 9.90 -0.08 7.49
CA TRP A 159 9.19 -0.24 6.22
C TRP A 159 10.10 0.17 5.06
N PRO A 160 10.94 -0.76 4.56
CA PRO A 160 11.89 -0.47 3.49
C PRO A 160 11.25 0.12 2.23
N ARG A 161 9.99 -0.23 1.95
CA ARG A 161 9.20 0.24 0.81
C ARG A 161 7.87 0.82 1.26
N ALA A 162 7.51 1.99 0.74
CA ALA A 162 6.20 2.61 0.96
C ALA A 162 5.55 3.05 -0.35
N ALA A 163 4.25 2.77 -0.54
CA ALA A 163 3.49 3.24 -1.70
C ALA A 163 2.52 4.35 -1.33
N VAL A 164 2.07 5.11 -2.33
CA VAL A 164 0.91 5.99 -2.18
C VAL A 164 -0.34 5.42 -2.87
N THR A 165 -1.49 5.70 -2.29
CA THR A 165 -2.79 5.66 -2.97
C THR A 165 -3.58 6.91 -2.60
N GLY A 166 -4.35 7.48 -3.53
CA GLY A 166 -5.10 8.69 -3.21
C GLY A 166 -6.20 8.99 -4.20
N HIS A 167 -7.07 9.93 -3.83
CA HIS A 167 -8.09 10.40 -4.75
C HIS A 167 -7.48 11.18 -5.92
N ARG A 168 -8.20 11.23 -7.04
CA ARG A 168 -7.80 12.04 -8.20
C ARG A 168 -7.86 13.54 -7.88
N PRO A 169 -7.10 14.41 -8.59
CA PRO A 169 -7.04 15.84 -8.32
C PRO A 169 -8.41 16.52 -8.23
N GLN A 170 -9.35 16.19 -9.13
CA GLN A 170 -10.69 16.77 -9.14
C GLN A 170 -11.50 16.54 -7.85
N PHE A 171 -11.04 15.62 -6.99
CA PHE A 171 -11.68 15.24 -5.74
C PHE A 171 -10.92 15.76 -4.51
N ILE A 172 -9.76 16.37 -4.71
CA ILE A 172 -8.87 16.91 -3.66
C ILE A 172 -8.82 18.44 -3.74
N ALA A 173 -8.83 18.98 -4.97
CA ALA A 173 -8.71 20.40 -5.28
C ALA A 173 -9.62 20.70 -6.50
N PRO A 174 -10.92 21.01 -6.28
CA PRO A 174 -11.89 21.21 -7.38
C PRO A 174 -11.67 22.49 -8.19
N ASP A 175 -10.73 23.34 -7.79
CA ASP A 175 -10.32 24.59 -8.43
C ASP A 175 -9.52 24.40 -9.73
N THR A 176 -9.16 23.17 -10.10
CA THR A 176 -8.77 22.84 -11.47
C THR A 176 -9.90 22.11 -12.17
N ARG A 177 -10.61 22.81 -13.07
CA ARG A 177 -11.52 22.20 -14.05
C ARG A 177 -10.74 21.21 -14.91
N CYS A 178 -10.63 19.96 -14.46
CA CYS A 178 -10.34 18.85 -15.34
C CYS A 178 -11.64 18.56 -16.10
N HIS A 179 -11.84 19.23 -17.24
CA HIS A 179 -12.98 18.99 -18.11
C HIS A 179 -12.93 17.53 -18.61
N PHE A 180 -13.68 16.64 -17.97
CA PHE A 180 -14.10 15.37 -18.55
C PHE A 180 -15.50 15.60 -19.11
N SER A 181 -15.58 15.90 -20.41
CA SER A 181 -16.84 15.95 -21.13
C SER A 181 -17.31 14.50 -21.37
N SER A 182 -18.30 14.07 -20.61
CA SER A 182 -19.21 13.01 -21.04
C SER A 182 -20.15 13.61 -22.10
N TYR A 183 -20.20 12.96 -23.27
CA TYR A 183 -21.13 13.20 -24.36
C TYR A 183 -22.50 13.72 -23.92
N LEU A 184 -22.86 14.95 -24.31
CA LEU A 184 -24.04 15.31 -25.12
C LEU A 184 -24.21 16.85 -25.25
N ALA A 185 -24.30 17.28 -26.50
CA ALA A 185 -25.00 18.45 -27.04
C ALA A 185 -24.64 19.90 -26.60
N GLY A 186 -24.20 20.68 -27.59
CA GLY A 186 -24.88 21.95 -27.90
C GLY A 186 -24.25 23.25 -27.41
N LEU A 187 -23.55 23.91 -28.34
CA LEU A 187 -23.47 25.37 -28.55
C LEU A 187 -22.64 26.27 -27.60
N ALA A 188 -21.76 27.01 -28.29
CA ALA A 188 -21.47 28.45 -28.17
C ALA A 188 -20.26 28.94 -27.35
N HIS A 189 -19.51 29.81 -28.05
CA HIS A 189 -18.33 30.58 -27.70
C HIS A 189 -18.46 31.50 -26.47
N CYS A 190 -17.33 31.82 -25.81
CA CYS A 190 -16.74 33.17 -25.80
C CYS A 190 -15.44 33.25 -24.94
N ASP A 191 -14.56 34.15 -25.38
CA ASP A 191 -13.22 34.49 -24.88
C ASP A 191 -13.15 35.15 -23.49
N LEU A 192 -11.94 35.10 -22.85
CA LEU A 192 -11.08 36.24 -22.44
C LEU A 192 -10.25 36.04 -21.14
N ARG A 193 -8.91 36.11 -21.34
CA ARG A 193 -7.80 36.82 -20.63
C ARG A 193 -7.52 36.72 -19.10
N PHE A 194 -6.27 36.33 -18.83
CA PHE A 194 -5.23 36.82 -17.87
C PHE A 194 -5.61 37.48 -16.53
N ALA A 195 -4.95 37.03 -15.45
CA ALA A 195 -4.24 37.89 -14.48
C ALA A 195 -3.26 37.08 -13.57
N THR A 196 -2.03 37.56 -13.47
CA THR A 196 -0.95 37.19 -12.54
C THR A 196 -1.11 37.89 -11.18
N CYS A 197 -0.70 37.26 -10.06
CA CYS A 197 -0.07 37.95 -8.91
C CYS A 197 0.60 36.99 -7.89
N ILE A 198 1.52 37.58 -7.12
CA ILE A 198 2.71 37.03 -6.45
C ILE A 198 2.51 36.89 -4.92
N GLY A 199 3.18 35.89 -4.32
CA GLY A 199 3.88 35.98 -3.03
C GLY A 199 3.11 35.75 -1.71
N HIS A 200 3.57 34.79 -0.90
CA HIS A 200 4.25 35.04 0.40
C HIS A 200 4.58 33.73 1.14
N VAL A 201 5.81 33.67 1.66
CA VAL A 201 6.37 32.63 2.54
C VAL A 201 5.88 32.85 3.98
N VAL A 202 5.49 31.79 4.69
CA VAL A 202 5.39 31.79 6.15
C VAL A 202 5.95 30.48 6.70
N LEU A 203 7.11 30.57 7.36
CA LEU A 203 7.70 29.56 8.24
C LEU A 203 6.94 29.53 9.56
N ILE A 204 6.45 28.37 10.00
CA ILE A 204 6.12 28.12 11.42
C ILE A 204 6.66 26.76 11.82
N SER A 205 7.60 26.79 12.77
CA SER A 205 8.10 25.64 13.51
C SER A 205 7.12 25.25 14.61
N SER A 206 6.95 23.96 14.89
CA SER A 206 6.96 23.43 16.27
C SER A 206 6.85 21.92 16.31
N ARG A 207 7.65 21.35 17.21
CA ARG A 207 7.87 19.95 17.57
C ARG A 207 6.61 19.25 18.11
N ASP A 208 6.59 17.93 17.93
CA ASP A 208 5.95 16.86 18.71
C ASP A 208 4.52 17.03 19.23
N ILE A 209 3.63 16.11 18.81
CA ILE A 209 2.75 15.29 19.68
C ILE A 209 2.13 14.19 18.79
N TRP A 210 2.57 12.94 18.93
CA TRP A 210 1.77 11.76 18.57
C TRP A 210 1.52 10.98 19.85
N ARG A 211 0.32 11.14 20.44
CA ARG A 211 -0.12 10.31 21.57
C ARG A 211 -0.63 8.97 21.03
N ILE A 212 0.00 7.90 21.51
CA ILE A 212 -0.52 6.53 21.47
C ILE A 212 -1.70 6.47 22.45
N PRO A 213 -2.92 6.04 22.06
CA PRO A 213 -4.01 5.91 23.03
C PRO A 213 -3.84 4.60 23.83
N GLY A 214 -3.57 4.74 25.13
CA GLY A 214 -3.57 3.64 26.09
C GLY A 214 -3.52 4.10 27.55
N SER A 215 -4.45 3.58 28.35
CA SER A 215 -4.63 3.68 29.81
C SER A 215 -5.33 4.94 30.38
N ALA A 216 -6.29 4.64 31.26
CA ALA A 216 -7.31 5.51 31.82
C ALA A 216 -6.80 6.44 32.92
N HIS A 217 -7.43 7.60 33.09
CA HIS A 217 -7.96 8.11 34.37
C HIS A 217 -8.78 9.39 34.14
N ARG A 218 -10.01 9.42 34.66
CA ARG A 218 -10.83 10.65 34.78
C ARG A 218 -10.22 11.56 35.84
N PRO A 219 -10.47 12.88 35.76
CA PRO A 219 -11.37 13.42 36.79
C PRO A 219 -12.42 14.40 36.26
N ARG A 220 -13.50 14.47 37.06
CA ARG A 220 -14.63 15.40 36.98
C ARG A 220 -14.17 16.82 37.30
N CYS A 221 -14.81 17.82 36.68
CA CYS A 221 -15.14 19.07 37.34
C CYS A 221 -16.53 19.55 36.87
N ALA A 222 -17.39 19.79 37.84
CA ALA A 222 -18.73 20.33 37.70
C ALA A 222 -18.69 21.85 37.88
N ALA A 223 -19.56 22.57 37.18
CA ALA A 223 -20.12 23.82 37.71
C ALA A 223 -21.50 24.10 37.09
N ARG A 224 -22.37 24.64 37.94
CA ARG A 224 -23.83 24.65 37.88
C ARG A 224 -24.44 25.71 36.96
N SER A 225 -25.71 25.43 36.65
CA SER A 225 -26.80 26.26 36.12
C SER A 225 -27.02 27.63 36.77
N VAL A 226 -27.54 28.59 35.99
CA VAL A 226 -28.61 29.53 36.41
C VAL A 226 -29.53 29.83 35.22
N THR A 227 -30.84 29.78 35.46
CA THR A 227 -31.97 30.02 34.54
C THR A 227 -32.57 31.43 34.71
N CYS A 228 -33.56 31.74 33.86
CA CYS A 228 -34.57 32.81 33.93
C CYS A 228 -34.17 34.15 33.27
N GLY A 229 -35.02 34.83 32.51
CA GLY A 229 -36.43 34.63 32.19
C GLY A 229 -36.86 35.59 31.06
N SER A 230 -38.02 35.31 30.46
CA SER A 230 -38.66 36.19 29.47
C SER A 230 -39.43 37.31 30.16
N PRO A 231 -39.66 38.45 29.47
CA PRO A 231 -41.04 38.86 29.30
C PRO A 231 -41.40 39.31 27.87
N LEU A 232 -42.68 39.17 27.56
CA LEU A 232 -43.37 39.62 26.35
C LEU A 232 -43.34 41.15 26.18
N ARG A 233 -43.28 41.65 24.94
CA ARG A 233 -44.44 42.25 24.22
C ARG A 233 -44.04 43.06 22.97
N VAL A 234 -45.07 43.20 22.12
CA VAL A 234 -45.33 44.18 21.04
C VAL A 234 -44.74 43.88 19.66
N ARG A 235 -45.66 43.48 18.76
CA ARG A 235 -45.51 43.54 17.31
C ARG A 235 -45.53 44.99 16.83
N THR A 236 -44.52 45.38 16.06
CA THR A 236 -44.65 46.41 15.02
C THR A 236 -44.00 45.87 13.75
N ARG A 237 -44.80 45.72 12.69
CA ARG A 237 -44.31 45.39 11.35
C ARG A 237 -43.74 46.67 10.75
N HIS A 238 -42.42 46.75 10.65
CA HIS A 238 -41.76 47.60 9.65
C HIS A 238 -40.96 46.72 8.70
N ARG A 239 -41.39 46.70 7.43
CA ARG A 239 -40.57 46.20 6.32
C ARG A 239 -39.47 47.23 6.08
N SER A 240 -38.23 46.91 6.45
CA SER A 240 -37.04 47.60 5.96
C SER A 240 -36.15 46.60 5.24
N ALA A 241 -35.80 46.92 3.99
CA ALA A 241 -34.95 46.13 3.13
C ALA A 241 -33.59 45.85 3.80
N THR A 242 -33.36 44.63 4.25
CA THR A 242 -32.04 44.19 4.67
C THR A 242 -31.24 43.85 3.42
N SER A 243 -30.17 44.63 3.20
CA SER A 243 -29.06 44.25 2.33
C SER A 243 -28.72 42.78 2.58
N ARG A 244 -28.77 41.94 1.55
CA ARG A 244 -28.14 40.62 1.61
C ARG A 244 -26.65 40.88 1.80
N ARG A 245 -26.18 40.83 3.05
CA ARG A 245 -24.74 40.66 3.32
C ARG A 245 -24.38 39.34 2.63
N ASN A 246 -23.56 39.41 1.60
CA ASN A 246 -22.88 38.23 1.12
C ASN A 246 -22.24 37.56 2.34
N PRO A 247 -22.45 36.25 2.55
CA PRO A 247 -21.67 35.55 3.57
C PRO A 247 -20.18 35.79 3.26
N PRO A 248 -19.32 35.93 4.29
CA PRO A 248 -17.90 36.10 4.04
C PRO A 248 -17.44 34.96 3.14
N LEU A 249 -16.77 35.32 2.04
CA LEU A 249 -16.03 34.39 1.20
C LEU A 249 -15.18 33.55 2.16
N ARG A 250 -15.54 32.27 2.35
CA ARG A 250 -14.61 31.33 2.98
C ARG A 250 -13.36 31.41 2.12
N MET A 251 -12.24 31.85 2.70
CA MET A 251 -10.94 31.67 2.07
C MET A 251 -10.80 30.17 1.79
N GLU A 252 -11.02 29.79 0.53
CA GLU A 252 -10.79 28.43 0.05
C GLU A 252 -9.34 28.10 0.38
N THR A 253 -9.19 27.14 1.28
CA THR A 253 -7.94 26.80 1.92
C THR A 253 -7.20 25.92 0.92
N ASP A 254 -6.03 26.35 0.44
CA ASP A 254 -5.21 25.61 -0.53
C ASP A 254 -4.94 24.18 -0.02
N THR A 255 -5.76 23.25 -0.49
CA THR A 255 -5.79 21.86 -0.01
C THR A 255 -4.69 21.07 -0.70
N ARG A 256 -4.40 21.42 -1.96
CA ARG A 256 -3.29 20.84 -2.72
C ARG A 256 -1.95 21.20 -2.08
N GLY A 257 -1.71 22.48 -1.80
CA GLY A 257 -0.47 22.94 -1.19
C GLY A 257 -0.24 22.31 0.18
N TRP A 258 -1.28 22.25 1.01
CA TRP A 258 -1.21 21.55 2.30
C TRP A 258 -0.88 20.05 2.13
N ALA A 259 -1.58 19.34 1.23
CA ALA A 259 -1.34 17.92 1.01
C ALA A 259 0.08 17.64 0.51
N CYS A 260 0.61 18.47 -0.39
CA CYS A 260 1.98 18.34 -0.89
C CYS A 260 3.02 18.57 0.22
N ALA A 261 2.84 19.62 1.03
CA ALA A 261 3.72 19.89 2.17
C ALA A 261 3.67 18.77 3.22
N GLU A 262 2.50 18.19 3.43
CA GLU A 262 2.33 17.07 4.35
C GLU A 262 2.96 15.78 3.81
N LEU A 263 2.88 15.52 2.50
CA LEU A 263 3.59 14.42 1.85
C LEU A 263 5.11 14.59 1.94
N ASP A 264 5.64 15.80 1.82
CA ASP A 264 7.07 16.08 2.04
C ASP A 264 7.50 15.68 3.46
N ARG A 265 6.71 16.09 4.45
CA ARG A 265 6.95 15.74 5.85
C ARG A 265 6.87 14.22 6.08
N VAL A 266 5.90 13.55 5.47
CA VAL A 266 5.72 12.09 5.58
C VAL A 266 6.88 11.34 4.91
N ALA A 267 7.34 11.76 3.73
CA ALA A 267 8.46 11.13 3.02
C ALA A 267 9.77 11.20 3.83
N VAL A 268 10.09 12.36 4.40
CA VAL A 268 11.25 12.53 5.29
C VAL A 268 11.13 11.64 6.52
N LYS A 269 9.96 11.59 7.16
CA LYS A 269 9.74 10.75 8.34
C LYS A 269 9.87 9.25 8.02
N LEU A 270 9.35 8.80 6.88
CA LEU A 270 9.49 7.42 6.43
C LEU A 270 10.97 7.04 6.24
N ARG A 271 11.75 7.91 5.58
CA ARG A 271 13.19 7.72 5.42
C ARG A 271 13.91 7.64 6.77
N ASP A 272 13.72 8.63 7.63
CA ASP A 272 14.55 8.82 8.81
C ASP A 272 14.14 7.95 10.00
N ALA A 273 12.83 7.69 10.17
CA ALA A 273 12.29 6.97 11.33
C ALA A 273 11.83 5.55 11.04
N HIS A 274 11.61 5.20 9.77
CA HIS A 274 11.11 3.88 9.36
C HIS A 274 12.06 3.16 8.38
N ASP A 275 13.25 3.73 8.14
CA ASP A 275 14.27 3.20 7.24
C ASP A 275 13.73 2.91 5.83
N THR A 276 12.75 3.68 5.38
CA THR A 276 12.23 3.57 4.02
C THR A 276 13.29 4.02 3.03
N ARG A 277 13.55 3.19 2.03
CA ARG A 277 14.51 3.43 0.94
C ARG A 277 13.82 3.60 -0.40
N ILE A 278 12.69 2.94 -0.58
CA ILE A 278 11.94 2.91 -1.85
C ILE A 278 10.56 3.54 -1.66
N ALA A 279 10.23 4.47 -2.54
CA ALA A 279 8.90 5.04 -2.67
C ALA A 279 8.25 4.55 -3.97
N ALA A 280 7.13 3.86 -3.85
CA ALA A 280 6.37 3.33 -4.98
C ALA A 280 5.18 4.23 -5.34
N THR A 281 4.92 4.40 -6.63
CA THR A 281 3.80 5.18 -7.17
C THR A 281 3.10 4.41 -8.29
N GLY A 282 1.79 4.58 -8.40
CA GLY A 282 0.97 4.12 -9.50
C GLY A 282 0.90 5.05 -10.71
N LEU A 283 1.73 6.10 -10.72
CA LEU A 283 1.91 7.05 -11.82
C LEU A 283 0.64 7.76 -12.30
N ALA A 284 -0.44 7.75 -11.51
CA ALA A 284 -1.64 8.48 -11.87
C ALA A 284 -1.48 9.99 -11.60
N VAL A 285 -2.36 10.80 -12.17
CA VAL A 285 -2.43 12.22 -11.81
C VAL A 285 -2.87 12.42 -10.35
N GLY A 286 -2.32 13.45 -9.70
CA GLY A 286 -2.65 13.81 -8.31
C GLY A 286 -1.72 13.21 -7.28
N ALA A 287 -2.27 12.50 -6.29
CA ALA A 287 -1.52 12.01 -5.13
C ALA A 287 -0.28 11.19 -5.52
N ASP A 288 -0.37 10.40 -6.58
CA ASP A 288 0.75 9.65 -7.17
C ASP A 288 1.90 10.56 -7.64
N GLN A 289 1.60 11.61 -8.41
CA GLN A 289 2.60 12.60 -8.84
C GLN A 289 3.17 13.40 -7.67
N TRP A 290 2.33 13.83 -6.73
CA TRP A 290 2.78 14.60 -5.56
C TRP A 290 3.71 13.77 -4.68
N TRP A 291 3.34 12.51 -4.42
CA TRP A 291 4.17 11.58 -3.69
C TRP A 291 5.50 11.32 -4.37
N ALA A 292 5.51 11.06 -5.68
CA ALA A 292 6.76 10.84 -6.42
C ALA A 292 7.71 12.05 -6.30
N GLN A 293 7.19 13.27 -6.35
CA GLN A 293 7.97 14.49 -6.16
C GLN A 293 8.47 14.66 -4.71
N SER A 294 7.63 14.37 -3.72
CA SER A 294 7.99 14.41 -2.30
C SER A 294 9.07 13.39 -1.95
N ALA A 295 8.94 12.18 -2.47
CA ALA A 295 9.91 11.10 -2.29
C ALA A 295 11.26 11.42 -2.94
N ASP A 296 11.25 11.97 -4.16
CA ASP A 296 12.45 12.44 -4.87
C ASP A 296 13.19 13.52 -4.05
N ARG A 297 12.46 14.52 -3.53
CA ARG A 297 13.03 15.54 -2.63
C ARG A 297 13.58 14.96 -1.33
N ALA A 298 12.97 13.89 -0.83
CA ALA A 298 13.46 13.16 0.34
C ALA A 298 14.66 12.24 0.03
N GLY A 299 15.04 12.05 -1.24
CA GLY A 299 16.13 11.16 -1.63
C GLY A 299 15.77 9.67 -1.55
N LEU A 300 14.49 9.34 -1.71
CA LEU A 300 14.02 7.95 -1.82
C LEU A 300 14.12 7.47 -3.27
N GLU A 301 14.49 6.20 -3.44
CA GLU A 301 14.48 5.54 -4.74
C GLU A 301 13.04 5.38 -5.25
N LEU A 302 12.77 5.66 -6.53
CA LEU A 302 11.42 5.67 -7.09
C LEU A 302 11.10 4.41 -7.90
N TRP A 303 10.02 3.72 -7.51
CA TRP A 303 9.43 2.63 -8.28
C TRP A 303 8.07 3.04 -8.87
N GLY A 304 7.89 2.86 -10.17
CA GLY A 304 6.67 3.21 -10.88
C GLY A 304 5.90 1.98 -11.34
N TYR A 305 4.59 1.98 -11.13
CA TYR A 305 3.67 0.92 -11.54
C TYR A 305 2.63 1.48 -12.50
N GLN A 306 2.74 1.15 -13.77
CA GLN A 306 1.89 1.63 -14.86
C GLN A 306 0.94 0.52 -15.34
N PRO A 307 -0.38 0.76 -15.41
CA PRO A 307 -1.34 -0.23 -15.86
C PRO A 307 -1.19 -0.56 -17.35
N PHE A 308 -0.95 0.45 -18.21
CA PHE A 308 -0.75 0.27 -19.66
C PHE A 308 -0.09 1.52 -20.27
N PRO A 309 0.56 1.43 -21.44
CA PRO A 309 1.32 2.53 -22.02
C PRO A 309 0.52 3.82 -22.27
N GLN A 310 -0.75 3.69 -22.67
CA GLN A 310 -1.62 4.81 -23.04
C GLN A 310 -2.30 5.51 -21.85
N GLN A 311 -1.92 5.19 -20.60
CA GLN A 311 -2.53 5.71 -19.37
C GLN A 311 -2.69 7.24 -19.36
N ASN A 312 -1.70 7.96 -19.90
CA ASN A 312 -1.65 9.41 -19.90
C ASN A 312 -2.19 10.08 -21.18
N SER A 313 -2.70 9.31 -22.14
CA SER A 313 -3.12 9.80 -23.47
C SER A 313 -4.10 10.98 -23.39
N ARG A 314 -5.03 10.92 -22.43
CA ARG A 314 -6.09 11.92 -22.20
C ARG A 314 -5.73 13.03 -21.21
N TRP A 315 -4.50 13.08 -20.70
CA TRP A 315 -4.08 14.11 -19.74
C TRP A 315 -3.70 15.41 -20.45
N ASN A 316 -3.76 16.51 -19.70
CA ASN A 316 -3.29 17.81 -20.18
C ASN A 316 -1.76 17.83 -20.33
N THR A 317 -1.22 18.84 -21.03
CA THR A 317 0.20 18.98 -21.33
C THR A 317 1.07 18.99 -20.08
N GLN A 318 0.65 19.70 -19.03
CA GLN A 318 1.40 19.80 -17.77
C GLN A 318 1.51 18.43 -17.09
N SER A 319 0.40 17.71 -16.91
CA SER A 319 0.39 16.39 -16.29
C SER A 319 1.17 15.36 -17.10
N LYS A 320 1.19 15.46 -18.44
CA LYS A 320 2.04 14.63 -19.30
C LYS A 320 3.52 14.92 -19.08
N ALA A 321 3.90 16.20 -18.99
CA ALA A 321 5.28 16.61 -18.73
C ALA A 321 5.74 16.15 -17.33
N GLU A 322 4.91 16.33 -16.30
CA GLU A 322 5.18 15.86 -14.93
C GLU A 322 5.36 14.34 -14.89
N HIS A 323 4.50 13.58 -15.58
CA HIS A 323 4.63 12.13 -15.69
C HIS A 323 5.92 11.71 -16.38
N ALA A 324 6.26 12.30 -17.52
CA ALA A 324 7.50 12.01 -18.24
C ALA A 324 8.73 12.29 -17.36
N ALA A 325 8.71 13.40 -16.62
CA ALA A 325 9.77 13.73 -15.67
C ALA A 325 9.90 12.67 -14.56
N ILE A 326 8.79 12.20 -13.98
CA ILE A 326 8.82 11.12 -12.98
C ILE A 326 9.36 9.82 -13.60
N CYS A 327 8.85 9.41 -14.76
CA CYS A 327 9.29 8.20 -15.46
C CYS A 327 10.81 8.19 -15.72
N SER A 328 11.40 9.35 -16.05
CA SER A 328 12.85 9.46 -16.30
C SER A 328 13.74 9.22 -15.08
N ARG A 329 13.16 9.24 -13.87
CA ARG A 329 13.88 9.04 -12.59
C ARG A 329 13.58 7.71 -11.92
N LEU A 330 12.70 6.89 -12.50
CA LEU A 330 12.38 5.59 -11.93
C LEU A 330 13.59 4.67 -12.02
N SER A 331 13.99 4.08 -10.90
CA SER A 331 14.96 2.98 -10.90
C SER A 331 14.31 1.67 -11.35
N ARG A 332 12.99 1.55 -11.17
CA ARG A 332 12.17 0.42 -11.58
C ARG A 332 10.84 0.89 -12.16
N HIS A 333 10.48 0.36 -13.32
CA HIS A 333 9.19 0.61 -13.96
C HIS A 333 8.49 -0.72 -14.28
N VAL A 334 7.38 -0.97 -13.60
CA VAL A 334 6.53 -2.15 -13.78
C VAL A 334 5.36 -1.80 -14.69
N MET A 335 5.28 -2.45 -15.85
CA MET A 335 4.17 -2.32 -16.80
C MET A 335 3.24 -3.53 -16.71
N VAL A 336 1.94 -3.32 -16.47
CA VAL A 336 0.97 -4.41 -16.31
C VAL A 336 0.51 -4.96 -17.66
N GLY A 337 -0.11 -4.14 -18.51
CA GLY A 337 -0.69 -4.53 -19.80
C GLY A 337 0.07 -3.97 -21.01
N ASP A 338 -0.22 -4.52 -22.18
CA ASP A 338 0.29 -4.04 -23.48
C ASP A 338 -0.44 -2.80 -24.01
N SER A 339 -1.70 -2.64 -23.64
CA SER A 339 -2.63 -1.64 -24.18
C SER A 339 -3.77 -1.35 -23.21
N ASP A 340 -4.60 -0.37 -23.52
CA ASP A 340 -5.84 -0.04 -22.80
C ASP A 340 -7.04 -0.96 -23.15
N SER A 341 -6.77 -2.22 -23.52
CA SER A 341 -7.79 -3.18 -23.95
C SER A 341 -8.69 -3.65 -22.80
N ASP A 342 -8.15 -3.77 -21.58
CA ASP A 342 -8.91 -4.07 -20.36
C ASP A 342 -8.48 -3.15 -19.20
N VAL A 343 -8.90 -1.88 -19.31
CA VAL A 343 -8.51 -0.79 -18.40
C VAL A 343 -8.79 -1.13 -16.94
N TYR A 344 -9.94 -1.72 -16.62
CA TYR A 344 -10.34 -1.95 -15.23
C TYR A 344 -9.51 -3.07 -14.59
N ARG A 345 -9.29 -4.16 -15.33
CA ARG A 345 -8.41 -5.25 -14.88
C ARG A 345 -7.00 -4.74 -14.67
N ASP A 346 -6.44 -3.99 -15.62
CA ASP A 346 -5.05 -3.56 -15.56
C ASP A 346 -4.82 -2.50 -14.47
N LEU A 347 -5.81 -1.64 -14.18
CA LEU A 347 -5.79 -0.74 -13.03
C LEU A 347 -5.84 -1.50 -11.69
N ASP A 348 -6.65 -2.53 -11.58
CA ASP A 348 -6.76 -3.34 -10.36
C ASP A 348 -5.49 -4.17 -10.13
N LEU A 349 -4.96 -4.82 -11.17
CA LEU A 349 -3.70 -5.56 -11.12
C LEU A 349 -2.51 -4.63 -10.81
N ARG A 350 -2.51 -3.41 -11.35
CA ARG A 350 -1.52 -2.40 -10.98
C ARG A 350 -1.55 -2.11 -9.49
N ASN A 351 -2.74 -1.95 -8.89
CA ASN A 351 -2.87 -1.73 -7.46
C ASN A 351 -2.45 -2.97 -6.64
N GLN A 352 -2.78 -4.17 -7.11
CA GLN A 352 -2.33 -5.42 -6.50
C GLN A 352 -0.81 -5.50 -6.45
N LEU A 353 -0.11 -5.15 -7.54
CA LEU A 353 1.36 -5.18 -7.59
C LEU A 353 1.99 -4.04 -6.77
N LEU A 354 1.49 -2.81 -6.93
CA LEU A 354 1.96 -1.62 -6.22
C LEU A 354 1.89 -1.80 -4.70
N ILE A 355 0.73 -2.21 -4.19
CA ILE A 355 0.53 -2.46 -2.75
C ILE A 355 1.13 -3.80 -2.34
N GLY A 356 1.21 -4.73 -3.30
CA GLY A 356 1.82 -6.05 -3.19
C GLY A 356 3.28 -6.02 -2.76
N ASP A 357 4.00 -5.01 -3.25
CA ASP A 357 5.47 -4.90 -3.17
C ASP A 357 5.97 -3.99 -2.06
N VAL A 358 5.08 -3.41 -1.24
CA VAL A 358 5.45 -2.45 -0.18
C VAL A 358 5.08 -2.92 1.21
N ASP A 359 5.73 -2.32 2.20
CA ASP A 359 5.60 -2.66 3.61
C ASP A 359 4.63 -1.69 4.35
N ALA A 360 4.39 -0.50 3.77
CA ALA A 360 3.40 0.48 4.24
C ALA A 360 2.75 1.27 3.09
N VAL A 361 1.55 1.81 3.33
CA VAL A 361 0.85 2.68 2.36
C VAL A 361 0.53 4.04 2.94
N VAL A 362 0.88 5.10 2.21
CA VAL A 362 0.39 6.47 2.42
C VAL A 362 -0.91 6.65 1.64
N CYS A 363 -1.98 7.04 2.32
CA CYS A 363 -3.27 7.30 1.71
C CYS A 363 -3.65 8.78 1.79
N VAL A 364 -3.75 9.45 0.64
CA VAL A 364 -4.26 10.84 0.55
C VAL A 364 -5.77 10.79 0.31
N ARG A 365 -6.56 11.16 1.34
CA ARG A 365 -8.00 10.87 1.34
C ARG A 365 -8.85 12.02 1.88
N ASP A 366 -10.01 12.20 1.24
CA ASP A 366 -11.15 12.91 1.80
C ASP A 366 -12.08 11.87 2.45
N PRO A 367 -12.26 11.88 3.78
CA PRO A 367 -13.05 10.86 4.48
C PRO A 367 -14.53 10.83 4.05
N ARG A 368 -15.05 11.90 3.45
CA ARG A 368 -16.43 11.96 2.94
C ARG A 368 -16.64 11.06 1.73
N ARG A 369 -15.55 10.64 1.07
CA ARG A 369 -15.58 9.69 -0.04
C ARG A 369 -15.42 8.27 0.47
N THR A 370 -16.50 7.50 0.35
CA THR A 370 -16.59 6.10 0.80
C THR A 370 -16.52 5.10 -0.35
N SER A 371 -16.36 5.56 -1.59
CA SER A 371 -16.26 4.72 -2.79
C SER A 371 -15.19 5.22 -3.77
N GLY A 372 -14.89 4.40 -4.79
CA GLY A 372 -13.90 4.69 -5.84
C GLY A 372 -12.60 3.92 -5.68
N GLY A 373 -11.70 4.05 -6.67
CA GLY A 373 -10.51 3.22 -6.79
C GLY A 373 -9.59 3.21 -5.57
N THR A 374 -9.41 4.36 -4.91
CA THR A 374 -8.63 4.46 -3.66
C THR A 374 -9.22 3.60 -2.54
N VAL A 375 -10.53 3.69 -2.33
CA VAL A 375 -11.22 2.92 -1.28
C VAL A 375 -11.22 1.43 -1.60
N THR A 376 -11.44 1.07 -2.87
CA THR A 376 -11.34 -0.31 -3.35
C THR A 376 -9.94 -0.88 -3.11
N ALA A 377 -8.88 -0.13 -3.45
CA ALA A 377 -7.50 -0.56 -3.25
C ALA A 377 -7.18 -0.78 -1.76
N LEU A 378 -7.59 0.16 -0.89
CA LEU A 378 -7.42 0.03 0.56
C LEU A 378 -8.11 -1.23 1.10
N ASN A 379 -9.40 -1.39 0.80
CA ASN A 379 -10.19 -2.49 1.36
C ASN A 379 -9.74 -3.87 0.84
N ARG A 380 -9.26 -3.94 -0.41
CA ARG A 380 -8.85 -5.20 -1.04
C ARG A 380 -7.41 -5.61 -0.70
N TYR A 381 -6.48 -4.65 -0.63
CA TYR A 381 -5.04 -4.96 -0.60
C TYR A 381 -4.31 -4.51 0.67
N CYS A 382 -4.91 -3.61 1.47
CA CYS A 382 -4.30 -3.14 2.72
C CYS A 382 -4.71 -3.86 4.01
N PRO A 383 -5.68 -4.82 4.08
CA PRO A 383 -5.99 -5.48 5.35
C PRO A 383 -4.74 -6.04 6.05
N GLY A 384 -4.54 -5.68 7.32
CA GLY A 384 -3.39 -6.14 8.12
C GLY A 384 -2.09 -5.36 7.91
N MET A 385 -2.07 -4.35 7.04
CA MET A 385 -0.86 -3.57 6.72
C MET A 385 -0.89 -2.18 7.38
N PRO A 386 0.28 -1.57 7.67
CA PRO A 386 0.39 -0.18 8.07
C PRO A 386 -0.16 0.79 7.00
N VAL A 387 -1.09 1.65 7.40
CA VAL A 387 -1.65 2.71 6.53
C VAL A 387 -1.52 4.07 7.21
N ILE A 388 -0.82 4.98 6.55
CA ILE A 388 -0.64 6.38 6.95
C ILE A 388 -1.67 7.21 6.20
N THR A 389 -2.68 7.75 6.89
CA THR A 389 -3.75 8.51 6.25
C THR A 389 -3.46 10.00 6.33
N VAL A 390 -3.26 10.67 5.19
CA VAL A 390 -3.26 12.13 5.04
C VAL A 390 -4.71 12.57 4.77
N ASN A 391 -5.36 13.08 5.81
CA ASN A 391 -6.77 13.44 5.82
C ASN A 391 -6.97 14.89 5.36
N LEU A 392 -7.55 15.06 4.17
CA LEU A 392 -7.72 16.35 3.51
C LEU A 392 -8.74 17.27 4.20
N GLU A 393 -9.76 16.70 4.87
CA GLU A 393 -10.82 17.48 5.52
C GLU A 393 -10.35 18.06 6.84
N THR A 394 -9.74 17.22 7.68
CA THR A 394 -9.27 17.62 9.02
C THR A 394 -7.86 18.21 9.01
N ARG A 395 -7.15 18.08 7.88
CA ARG A 395 -5.73 18.46 7.76
C ARG A 395 -4.86 17.79 8.82
N THR A 396 -5.12 16.50 9.04
CA THR A 396 -4.36 15.66 9.96
C THR A 396 -3.75 14.50 9.22
N THR A 397 -2.68 13.95 9.79
CA THR A 397 -2.14 12.66 9.37
C THR A 397 -2.39 11.66 10.48
N THR A 398 -2.65 10.39 10.19
CA THR A 398 -2.75 9.34 11.22
C THR A 398 -2.09 8.08 10.70
N ILE A 399 -1.81 7.15 11.61
CA ILE A 399 -1.31 5.83 11.23
C ILE A 399 -2.12 4.74 11.90
N ALA A 400 -2.56 3.76 11.12
CA ALA A 400 -3.08 2.51 11.60
C ALA A 400 -2.04 1.43 11.30
N MET A 401 -1.51 0.75 12.33
CA MET A 401 -0.49 -0.30 12.17
C MET A 401 -1.03 -1.56 11.47
N SER A 402 -2.35 -1.76 11.52
CA SER A 402 -3.06 -2.80 10.80
C SER A 402 -4.37 -2.19 10.30
N TYR A 403 -4.49 -1.97 9.00
CA TYR A 403 -5.68 -1.40 8.41
C TYR A 403 -6.86 -2.38 8.48
N THR A 404 -8.00 -1.86 8.91
CA THR A 404 -9.29 -2.56 8.88
C THR A 404 -10.16 -1.93 7.80
N PRO A 405 -10.68 -2.72 6.84
CA PRO A 405 -11.61 -2.22 5.85
C PRO A 405 -12.80 -1.50 6.49
N LEU A 406 -13.27 -0.43 5.83
CA LEU A 406 -14.53 0.18 6.21
C LEU A 406 -15.66 -0.81 5.96
N ALA A 407 -16.60 -0.91 6.90
CA ALA A 407 -17.83 -1.68 6.69
C ALA A 407 -18.54 -1.14 5.43
N ALA A 408 -18.96 -2.08 4.57
CA ALA A 408 -19.64 -1.78 3.31
C ALA A 408 -21.05 -1.24 3.53
#